data_AF-A0A1B6I4U2-F1
#
_entry.id   AF-A0A1B6I4U2-F1
#
_cell.length_a   1.000
_cell.length_b   1.000
_cell.length_c   1.000
_cell.angle_alpha   90.00
_cell.angle_beta   90.00
_cell.angle_gamma   90.00
#
_symmetry.space_group_name_H-M   'P 1'
#
loop_
_entity.id
_entity.type
_entity.pdbx_description
1 polymer ?
#
loop_
_entity_poly.entity_id
_entity_poly.type
_entity_poly.pdbx_seq_one_letter_code
_entity_poly.pdbx_strand_id
1 'polypeptide(L)'
;MLFIFLLFGCTLAYYSPSKICLGGLFEDTEIEKEKVFRYSVQRLNEHNLAAGLPMNVYTSAVKTVPRYDSFKVSKAVCELLSEGVAGVFGPQSPDTTDHVQSVCDTKEIPHVEQRWDIRQRRGSCLINLYPHPSSIAKALADLVTAFKWGSFTVIFDQSEGLVKLKDLLSYYDHRGFPVTVRQLDEGNNYRETLRRIKNVNEKNIVLDCAADKLPDVLLQAMQVGLLGSDYNYIITDMEFEWSIQVIR
;
A
#
# COMPACT_ATOMS: atom_id res chain seq x y z
N MET A 1 35.04 -52.09 -20.89
CA MET A 1 35.74 -51.06 -20.09
C MET A 1 35.67 -49.65 -20.71
N LEU A 2 34.64 -49.29 -21.49
CA LEU A 2 34.48 -47.92 -22.03
C LEU A 2 33.21 -47.20 -21.55
N PHE A 3 32.29 -47.91 -20.88
CA PHE A 3 30.99 -47.38 -20.46
C PHE A 3 30.99 -46.73 -19.06
N ILE A 4 32.04 -46.95 -18.26
CA ILE A 4 32.12 -46.44 -16.87
C ILE A 4 32.63 -44.99 -16.84
N PHE A 5 33.36 -44.54 -17.87
CA PHE A 5 33.85 -43.16 -17.96
C PHE A 5 32.78 -42.14 -18.37
N LEU A 6 31.67 -42.57 -18.99
CA LEU A 6 30.56 -41.68 -19.37
C LEU A 6 29.66 -41.30 -18.18
N LEU A 7 29.65 -42.08 -17.10
CA LEU A 7 28.85 -41.78 -15.90
C LEU A 7 29.57 -40.87 -14.90
N PHE A 8 30.90 -40.72 -15.00
CA PHE A 8 31.68 -39.81 -14.16
C PHE A 8 31.86 -38.41 -14.74
N GLY A 9 31.46 -38.19 -16.01
CA GLY A 9 31.53 -36.87 -16.66
C GLY A 9 30.37 -35.93 -16.34
N CYS A 10 29.32 -36.40 -15.64
CA CYS A 10 28.07 -35.65 -15.45
C CYS A 10 27.83 -35.14 -14.02
N THR A 11 28.73 -35.36 -13.07
CA THR A 11 28.59 -34.83 -11.69
C THR A 11 29.20 -33.44 -11.50
N LEU A 12 29.75 -32.85 -12.56
CA LEU A 12 30.08 -31.43 -12.65
C LEU A 12 29.13 -30.74 -13.64
N ALA A 13 27.82 -31.02 -13.55
CA ALA A 13 26.83 -30.05 -13.98
C ALA A 13 27.00 -28.83 -13.08
N TYR A 14 27.77 -27.87 -13.58
CA TYR A 14 28.00 -26.55 -13.04
C TYR A 14 26.68 -26.05 -12.41
N TYR A 15 26.63 -26.00 -11.07
CA TYR A 15 25.55 -25.34 -10.34
C TYR A 15 25.72 -23.84 -10.59
N SER A 16 25.33 -23.41 -11.80
CA SER A 16 25.32 -22.00 -12.14
C SER A 16 24.26 -21.36 -11.26
N PRO A 17 24.58 -20.31 -10.49
CA PRO A 17 23.58 -19.63 -9.69
C PRO A 17 22.46 -19.14 -10.62
N SER A 18 21.24 -19.64 -10.43
CA SER A 18 20.08 -19.24 -11.23
C SER A 18 19.85 -17.76 -11.04
N LYS A 19 20.14 -16.96 -12.07
CA LYS A 19 19.87 -15.52 -12.01
C LYS A 19 18.36 -15.29 -12.10
N ILE A 20 17.80 -14.63 -11.10
CA ILE A 20 16.38 -14.24 -11.10
C ILE A 20 16.33 -12.74 -11.38
N CYS A 21 15.73 -12.37 -12.51
CA CYS A 21 15.55 -10.96 -12.85
C CYS A 21 14.19 -10.48 -12.33
N LEU A 22 14.15 -9.37 -11.58
CA LEU A 22 12.92 -8.72 -11.13
C LEU A 22 12.71 -7.44 -11.94
N GLY A 23 11.53 -7.31 -12.53
CA GLY A 23 11.11 -6.11 -13.25
C GLY A 23 10.55 -5.07 -12.30
N GLY A 24 10.92 -3.80 -12.47
CA GLY A 24 10.34 -2.67 -11.75
C GLY A 24 9.83 -1.60 -12.72
N LEU A 25 8.57 -1.22 -12.59
CA LEU A 25 7.93 -0.13 -13.31
C LEU A 25 7.61 0.97 -12.31
N PHE A 26 8.25 2.13 -12.47
CA PHE A 26 8.06 3.27 -11.59
C PHE A 26 7.67 4.50 -12.39
N GLU A 27 6.76 5.30 -11.85
CA GLU A 27 6.43 6.57 -12.47
C GLU A 27 7.55 7.60 -12.25
N ASP A 28 7.62 8.63 -13.11
CA ASP A 28 8.64 9.71 -12.99
C ASP A 28 8.62 10.39 -11.59
N THR A 29 7.48 10.36 -10.90
CA THR A 29 7.30 10.91 -9.55
C THR A 29 7.69 9.94 -8.44
N GLU A 30 7.93 8.66 -8.73
CA GLU A 30 8.15 7.59 -7.75
C GLU A 30 9.64 7.25 -7.52
N ILE A 31 10.51 8.26 -7.58
CA ILE A 31 11.97 8.13 -7.48
C ILE A 31 12.38 7.40 -6.18
N GLU A 32 11.74 7.73 -5.06
CA GLU A 32 12.05 7.09 -3.77
C GLU A 32 11.66 5.61 -3.76
N LYS A 33 10.53 5.23 -4.39
CA LYS A 33 10.13 3.83 -4.49
C LYS A 33 11.08 3.03 -5.37
N GLU A 34 11.58 3.62 -6.47
CA GLU A 34 12.61 2.99 -7.30
C GLU A 34 13.89 2.73 -6.48
N LYS A 35 14.37 3.73 -5.73
CA LYS A 35 15.57 3.57 -4.88
C LYS A 35 15.39 2.47 -3.86
N VAL A 36 14.24 2.43 -3.17
CA VAL A 36 13.92 1.39 -2.17
C VAL A 36 13.88 0.01 -2.81
N PHE A 37 13.33 -0.12 -4.02
CA PHE A 37 13.33 -1.38 -4.75
C PHE A 37 14.75 -1.87 -5.08
N ARG A 38 15.60 -0.99 -5.64
CA ARG A 38 17.00 -1.33 -5.96
C ARG A 38 17.80 -1.69 -4.71
N TYR A 39 17.63 -0.91 -3.65
CA TYR A 39 18.26 -1.16 -2.35
C TYR A 39 17.84 -2.51 -1.76
N SER A 40 16.55 -2.85 -1.85
CA SER A 40 16.01 -4.14 -1.37
C SER A 40 16.65 -5.32 -2.11
N VAL A 41 16.79 -5.23 -3.44
CA VAL A 41 17.45 -6.27 -4.24
C VAL A 41 18.93 -6.40 -3.88
N GLN A 42 19.63 -5.27 -3.70
CA GLN A 42 21.03 -5.29 -3.25
C GLN A 42 21.17 -5.96 -1.89
N ARG A 43 20.35 -5.56 -0.92
CA ARG A 43 20.39 -6.09 0.45
C ARG A 43 20.05 -7.58 0.50
N LEU A 44 19.13 -8.04 -0.34
CA LEU A 44 18.82 -9.47 -0.49
C LEU A 44 20.04 -10.26 -1.00
N ASN A 45 20.75 -9.72 -2.00
CA ASN A 45 21.96 -10.36 -2.52
C ASN A 45 23.08 -10.42 -1.47
N GLU A 46 23.30 -9.33 -0.72
CA GLU A 46 24.28 -9.28 0.38
C GLU A 46 23.95 -10.31 1.47
N HIS A 47 22.68 -10.43 1.86
CA HIS A 47 22.23 -11.41 2.84
C HIS A 47 22.44 -12.84 2.36
N ASN A 48 22.06 -13.16 1.12
CA ASN A 48 22.23 -14.51 0.57
C ASN A 48 23.70 -14.93 0.47
N LEU A 49 24.58 -13.98 0.12
CA LEU A 49 26.02 -14.19 0.12
C LEU A 49 26.53 -14.51 1.53
N ALA A 50 26.11 -13.74 2.54
CA ALA A 50 26.51 -13.95 3.93
C ALA A 50 25.98 -15.28 4.51
N ALA A 51 24.77 -15.69 4.13
CA ALA A 51 24.11 -16.90 4.63
C ALA A 51 24.57 -18.20 3.92
N GLY A 52 25.42 -18.12 2.90
CA GLY A 52 25.89 -19.29 2.15
C GLY A 52 24.78 -20.08 1.44
N LEU A 53 23.63 -19.42 1.17
CA LEU A 53 22.48 -20.05 0.52
C LEU A 53 22.82 -20.36 -0.95
N PRO A 54 22.25 -21.44 -1.53
CA PRO A 54 22.35 -21.68 -2.97
C PRO A 54 21.85 -20.44 -3.72
N MET A 55 22.78 -19.73 -4.37
CA MET A 55 22.54 -18.36 -4.82
C MET A 55 21.56 -18.33 -6.00
N ASN A 56 20.39 -17.73 -5.78
CA ASN A 56 19.71 -17.00 -6.84
C ASN A 56 20.29 -15.59 -6.85
N VAL A 57 21.05 -15.21 -7.88
CA VAL A 57 21.53 -13.83 -8.00
C VAL A 57 20.37 -12.99 -8.53
N TYR A 58 19.87 -12.08 -7.70
CA TYR A 58 18.77 -11.22 -8.09
C TYR A 58 19.29 -10.00 -8.85
N THR A 59 18.77 -9.76 -10.06
CA THR A 59 19.02 -8.53 -10.82
C THR A 59 17.73 -7.72 -10.92
N SER A 60 17.84 -6.40 -11.00
CA SER A 60 16.68 -5.52 -11.23
C SER A 60 16.74 -4.94 -12.64
N ALA A 61 15.70 -5.20 -13.43
CA ALA A 61 15.42 -4.51 -14.67
C ALA A 61 14.37 -3.43 -14.37
N VAL A 62 14.76 -2.16 -14.46
CA VAL A 62 13.88 -1.05 -14.08
C VAL A 62 13.60 -0.19 -15.29
N LYS A 63 12.33 0.19 -15.47
CA LYS A 63 11.87 1.12 -16.50
C LYS A 63 11.04 2.20 -15.84
N THR A 64 11.34 3.44 -16.17
CA THR A 64 10.51 4.58 -15.79
C THR A 64 9.38 4.75 -16.80
N VAL A 65 8.16 4.98 -16.33
CA VAL A 65 6.96 5.05 -17.16
C VAL A 65 6.11 6.29 -16.84
N PRO A 66 5.38 6.83 -17.81
CA PRO A 66 4.44 7.92 -17.57
C PRO A 66 3.16 7.44 -16.86
N ARG A 67 2.63 8.27 -15.94
CA ARG A 67 1.43 7.96 -15.15
C ARG A 67 0.15 7.77 -15.96
N TYR A 68 -0.03 8.51 -17.05
CA TYR A 68 -1.30 8.58 -17.79
C TYR A 68 -1.21 8.06 -19.25
N ASP A 69 -0.17 7.29 -19.58
CA ASP A 69 0.05 6.78 -20.94
C ASP A 69 0.20 5.25 -20.90
N SER A 70 -0.97 4.59 -20.94
CA SER A 70 -1.11 3.14 -20.87
C SER A 70 -0.43 2.40 -22.02
N PHE A 71 -0.27 3.04 -23.18
CA PHE A 71 0.42 2.45 -24.32
C PHE A 71 1.92 2.32 -24.04
N LYS A 72 2.56 3.39 -23.55
CA LYS A 72 3.98 3.34 -23.16
C LYS A 72 4.21 2.39 -22.00
N VAL A 73 3.32 2.36 -21.01
CA VAL A 73 3.38 1.41 -19.90
C VAL A 73 3.31 -0.03 -20.42
N SER A 74 2.33 -0.35 -21.27
CA SER A 74 2.17 -1.70 -21.84
C SER A 74 3.41 -2.12 -22.64
N LYS A 75 4.01 -1.20 -23.39
CA LYS A 75 5.27 -1.46 -24.11
C LYS A 75 6.42 -1.74 -23.16
N ALA A 76 6.57 -0.95 -22.09
CA ALA A 76 7.62 -1.14 -21.09
C ALA A 76 7.50 -2.49 -20.37
N VAL A 77 6.28 -2.94 -20.06
CA VAL A 77 6.04 -4.29 -19.52
C VAL A 77 6.53 -5.35 -20.50
N CYS A 78 6.17 -5.26 -21.78
CA CYS A 78 6.62 -6.22 -22.80
C CYS A 78 8.15 -6.24 -22.96
N GLU A 79 8.82 -5.10 -22.81
CA GLU A 79 10.29 -5.03 -22.80
C GLU A 79 10.86 -5.78 -21.58
N LEU A 80 10.35 -5.54 -20.38
CA LEU A 80 10.76 -6.27 -19.18
C LEU A 80 10.55 -7.78 -19.33
N LEU A 81 9.41 -8.20 -19.88
CA LEU A 81 9.13 -9.60 -20.16
C LEU A 81 10.13 -10.21 -21.16
N SER A 82 10.55 -9.45 -22.16
CA SER A 82 11.56 -9.88 -23.13
C SER A 82 12.95 -10.02 -22.51
N GLU A 83 13.22 -9.32 -21.40
CA GLU A 83 14.45 -9.45 -20.60
C GLU A 83 14.42 -10.68 -19.66
N GLY A 84 13.32 -11.43 -19.61
CA GLY A 84 13.20 -12.66 -18.83
C GLY A 84 12.98 -12.42 -17.34
N VAL A 85 12.18 -11.41 -16.98
CA VAL A 85 11.82 -11.16 -15.57
C VAL A 85 10.93 -12.28 -15.00
N ALA A 86 11.18 -12.62 -13.74
CA ALA A 86 10.40 -13.59 -12.96
C ALA A 86 9.18 -12.98 -12.27
N GLY A 87 9.07 -11.65 -12.26
CA GLY A 87 7.97 -10.89 -11.67
C GLY A 87 8.13 -9.42 -11.96
N VAL A 88 7.02 -8.69 -11.95
CA VAL A 88 6.95 -7.25 -12.24
C VAL A 88 6.41 -6.51 -11.01
N PHE A 89 7.12 -5.48 -10.55
CA PHE A 89 6.71 -4.62 -9.46
C PHE A 89 6.21 -3.28 -10.01
N GLY A 90 5.00 -2.88 -9.65
CA GLY A 90 4.38 -1.63 -10.10
C GLY A 90 3.95 -1.62 -11.57
N PRO A 91 3.45 -0.48 -12.07
CA PRO A 91 3.35 0.83 -11.39
C PRO A 91 2.28 0.84 -10.29
N GLN A 92 2.28 1.85 -9.42
CA GLN A 92 1.30 1.93 -8.32
C GLN A 92 0.04 2.72 -8.68
N SER A 93 0.00 3.41 -9.83
CA SER A 93 -1.14 4.26 -10.18
C SER A 93 -2.37 3.49 -10.65
N PRO A 94 -3.59 3.88 -10.22
CA PRO A 94 -4.86 3.32 -10.72
C PRO A 94 -5.02 3.43 -12.24
N ASP A 95 -4.42 4.45 -12.85
CA ASP A 95 -4.62 4.76 -14.26
C ASP A 95 -3.98 3.74 -15.21
N THR A 96 -2.88 3.10 -14.79
CA THR A 96 -2.05 2.26 -15.68
C THR A 96 -1.82 0.85 -15.18
N THR A 97 -2.05 0.56 -13.89
CA THR A 97 -1.81 -0.79 -13.33
C THR A 97 -2.64 -1.87 -14.01
N ASP A 98 -3.90 -1.60 -14.33
CA ASP A 98 -4.82 -2.60 -14.88
C ASP A 98 -4.31 -3.14 -16.23
N HIS A 99 -3.58 -2.30 -16.98
CA HIS A 99 -2.93 -2.70 -18.22
C HIS A 99 -1.74 -3.62 -17.97
N VAL A 100 -0.92 -3.33 -16.96
CA VAL A 100 0.19 -4.21 -16.55
C VAL A 100 -0.35 -5.55 -16.05
N GLN A 101 -1.38 -5.53 -15.21
CA GLN A 101 -2.02 -6.71 -14.68
C GLN A 101 -2.55 -7.62 -15.80
N SER A 102 -3.22 -7.05 -16.81
CA SER A 102 -3.73 -7.81 -17.95
C SER A 102 -2.63 -8.54 -18.73
N VAL A 103 -1.50 -7.85 -18.96
CA VAL A 103 -0.33 -8.45 -19.63
C VAL A 103 0.29 -9.55 -18.77
N CYS A 104 0.43 -9.31 -17.47
CA CYS A 104 1.01 -10.25 -16.51
C CYS A 104 0.16 -11.52 -16.36
N ASP A 105 -1.18 -11.39 -16.26
CA ASP A 105 -2.11 -12.52 -16.25
C ASP A 105 -2.01 -13.34 -17.54
N THR A 106 -1.92 -12.68 -18.70
CA THR A 106 -1.79 -13.36 -20.01
C THR A 106 -0.48 -14.13 -20.13
N LYS A 107 0.58 -13.68 -19.44
CA LYS A 107 1.93 -14.25 -19.51
C LYS A 107 2.28 -15.12 -18.30
N GLU A 108 1.33 -15.30 -17.38
CA GLU A 108 1.51 -16.05 -16.13
C GLU A 108 2.69 -15.54 -15.29
N ILE A 109 2.93 -14.22 -15.32
CA ILE A 109 4.01 -13.56 -14.57
C ILE A 109 3.42 -12.87 -13.34
N PRO A 110 3.97 -13.09 -12.13
CA PRO A 110 3.53 -12.38 -10.94
C PRO A 110 3.66 -10.86 -11.09
N HIS A 111 2.56 -10.16 -10.84
CA HIS A 111 2.51 -8.71 -10.74
C HIS A 111 2.34 -8.30 -9.29
N VAL A 112 3.27 -7.48 -8.78
CA VAL A 112 3.32 -7.07 -7.38
C VAL A 112 3.01 -5.59 -7.26
N GLU A 113 1.95 -5.28 -6.52
CA GLU A 113 1.50 -3.93 -6.20
C GLU A 113 1.52 -3.70 -4.68
N GLN A 114 1.53 -2.44 -4.27
CA GLN A 114 1.52 -2.01 -2.87
C GLN A 114 0.62 -0.81 -2.68
N ARG A 115 -0.61 -0.90 -3.18
CA ARG A 115 -1.57 0.22 -3.15
C ARG A 115 -2.92 -0.18 -2.58
N TRP A 116 -3.65 0.82 -2.10
CA TRP A 116 -5.07 0.64 -1.83
C TRP A 116 -5.82 0.36 -3.14
N ASP A 117 -6.56 -0.76 -3.19
CA ASP A 117 -7.52 -1.03 -4.27
C ASP A 117 -8.86 -1.50 -3.69
N ILE A 118 -9.90 -0.69 -3.86
CA ILE A 118 -11.25 -1.02 -3.40
C ILE A 118 -11.90 -2.13 -4.21
N ARG A 119 -11.43 -2.35 -5.44
CA ARG A 119 -12.01 -3.32 -6.36
C ARG A 119 -11.26 -4.63 -6.38
N GLN A 120 -10.24 -4.79 -5.52
CA GLN A 120 -9.20 -5.83 -5.58
C GLN A 120 -9.70 -7.07 -6.31
N ARG A 121 -9.55 -7.04 -7.65
CA ARG A 121 -9.99 -8.15 -8.48
C ARG A 121 -8.97 -9.22 -8.22
N ARG A 122 -9.42 -10.44 -7.93
CA ARG A 122 -8.52 -11.59 -7.83
C ARG A 122 -8.01 -11.91 -9.24
N GLY A 123 -7.01 -11.16 -9.71
CA GLY A 123 -6.20 -11.55 -10.85
C GLY A 123 -5.45 -12.83 -10.49
N SER A 124 -5.29 -13.73 -11.46
CA SER A 124 -4.57 -14.99 -11.24
C SER A 124 -3.12 -14.76 -10.80
N CYS A 125 -2.51 -13.67 -11.25
CA CYS A 125 -1.11 -13.34 -11.01
C CYS A 125 -0.89 -12.07 -10.19
N LEU A 126 -1.95 -11.45 -9.62
CA LEU A 126 -1.83 -10.23 -8.83
C LEU A 126 -1.48 -10.55 -7.37
N ILE A 127 -0.40 -9.94 -6.88
CA ILE A 127 -0.03 -9.91 -5.46
C ILE A 127 -0.08 -8.45 -5.02
N ASN A 128 -1.11 -8.07 -4.28
CA ASN A 128 -1.14 -6.77 -3.63
C ASN A 128 -0.63 -6.92 -2.19
N LEU A 129 0.49 -6.26 -1.88
CA LEU A 129 1.09 -6.22 -0.54
C LEU A 129 0.35 -5.29 0.41
N TYR A 130 -0.50 -4.42 -0.12
CA TYR A 130 -1.35 -3.56 0.69
C TYR A 130 -2.47 -4.38 1.36
N PRO A 131 -2.76 -4.16 2.65
CA PRO A 131 -3.82 -4.90 3.34
C PRO A 131 -5.18 -4.74 2.64
N HIS A 132 -5.94 -5.83 2.56
CA HIS A 132 -7.28 -5.81 1.95
C HIS A 132 -8.18 -4.79 2.68
N PRO A 133 -8.98 -3.96 1.96
CA PRO A 133 -9.85 -2.95 2.55
C PRO A 133 -10.72 -3.44 3.72
N SER A 134 -11.33 -4.62 3.58
CA SER A 134 -12.17 -5.21 4.63
C SER A 134 -11.38 -5.57 5.89
N SER A 135 -10.09 -5.90 5.77
CA SER A 135 -9.22 -6.20 6.91
C SER A 135 -8.91 -4.94 7.70
N ILE A 136 -8.67 -3.83 7.01
CA ILE A 136 -8.46 -2.51 7.63
C ILE A 136 -9.74 -2.06 8.34
N ALA A 137 -10.88 -2.16 7.66
CA ALA A 137 -12.18 -1.80 8.23
C ALA A 137 -12.51 -2.63 9.48
N LYS A 138 -12.23 -3.94 9.45
CA LYS A 138 -12.38 -4.81 10.62
C LYS A 138 -11.45 -4.39 11.75
N ALA A 139 -10.18 -4.12 11.47
CA ALA A 139 -9.22 -3.65 12.48
C ALA A 139 -9.68 -2.34 13.14
N LEU A 140 -10.20 -1.39 12.36
CA LEU A 140 -10.78 -0.16 12.90
C LEU A 140 -12.01 -0.44 13.77
N ALA A 141 -12.91 -1.33 13.34
CA ALA A 141 -14.08 -1.71 14.13
C ALA A 141 -13.70 -2.41 15.45
N ASP A 142 -12.67 -3.26 15.41
CA ASP A 142 -12.12 -3.94 16.58
C ASP A 142 -11.50 -2.92 17.55
N LEU A 143 -10.80 -1.88 17.06
CA LEU A 143 -10.26 -0.78 17.88
C LEU A 143 -11.37 0.03 18.56
N VAL A 144 -12.37 0.47 17.81
CA VAL A 144 -13.52 1.24 18.33
C VAL A 144 -14.27 0.40 19.39
N THR A 145 -14.43 -0.91 19.15
CA THR A 145 -15.03 -1.84 20.11
C THR A 145 -14.17 -2.01 21.37
N ALA A 146 -12.84 -2.18 21.20
CA ALA A 146 -11.90 -2.33 22.32
C ALA A 146 -11.86 -1.08 23.21
N PHE A 147 -11.97 0.11 22.61
CA PHE A 147 -12.07 1.37 23.34
C PHE A 147 -13.47 1.68 23.88
N LYS A 148 -14.47 0.83 23.58
CA LYS A 148 -15.86 0.95 24.06
C LYS A 148 -16.49 2.29 23.68
N TRP A 149 -16.22 2.78 22.47
CA TRP A 149 -16.82 4.02 21.99
C TRP A 149 -18.32 3.82 21.73
N GLY A 150 -19.16 4.56 22.46
CA GLY A 150 -20.62 4.57 22.27
C GLY A 150 -21.10 5.51 21.17
N SER A 151 -20.29 6.51 20.81
CA SER A 151 -20.49 7.41 19.67
C SER A 151 -19.12 7.86 19.18
N PHE A 152 -19.02 8.20 17.90
CA PHE A 152 -17.81 8.80 17.33
C PHE A 152 -18.14 9.62 16.08
N THR A 153 -17.26 10.54 15.74
CA THR A 153 -17.29 11.27 14.46
C THR A 153 -16.18 10.81 13.55
N VAL A 154 -16.54 10.51 12.30
CA VAL A 154 -15.61 10.28 11.20
C VAL A 154 -15.36 11.60 10.48
N ILE A 155 -14.09 11.97 10.38
CA ILE A 155 -13.61 13.10 9.60
C ILE A 155 -12.82 12.55 8.41
N PHE A 156 -13.18 12.95 7.19
CA PHE A 156 -12.45 12.56 5.98
C PHE A 156 -12.10 13.77 5.11
N ASP A 157 -10.97 13.71 4.39
CA ASP A 157 -10.53 14.75 3.46
C ASP A 157 -11.18 14.57 2.07
N GLN A 158 -10.88 13.45 1.41
CA GLN A 158 -11.35 13.15 0.06
C GLN A 158 -12.48 12.12 0.04
N SER A 159 -13.32 12.15 -1.00
CA SER A 159 -14.42 11.19 -1.17
C SER A 159 -13.95 9.73 -1.20
N GLU A 160 -12.71 9.47 -1.63
CA GLU A 160 -12.07 8.15 -1.57
C GLU A 160 -11.89 7.65 -0.11
N GLY A 161 -11.62 8.56 0.82
CA GLY A 161 -11.53 8.27 2.25
C GLY A 161 -12.83 7.72 2.83
N LEU A 162 -13.98 8.26 2.39
CA LEU A 162 -15.28 7.75 2.79
C LEU A 162 -15.52 6.31 2.29
N VAL A 163 -15.05 6.00 1.09
CA VAL A 163 -15.16 4.65 0.52
C VAL A 163 -14.34 3.65 1.34
N LYS A 164 -13.14 4.05 1.81
CA LYS A 164 -12.30 3.29 2.73
C LYS A 164 -12.98 3.02 4.09
N LEU A 165 -13.77 3.98 4.57
CA LEU A 165 -14.46 3.88 5.86
C LEU A 165 -15.89 3.31 5.77
N LYS A 166 -16.42 3.08 4.57
CA LYS A 166 -17.77 2.52 4.35
C LYS A 166 -17.99 1.21 5.10
N ASP A 167 -17.00 0.31 5.05
CA ASP A 167 -17.11 -0.99 5.71
C ASP A 167 -17.16 -0.82 7.24
N LEU A 168 -16.38 0.11 7.80
CA LEU A 168 -16.46 0.48 9.22
C LEU A 168 -17.85 1.03 9.57
N LEU A 169 -18.38 1.96 8.77
CA LEU A 169 -19.72 2.52 9.00
C LEU A 169 -20.80 1.42 8.97
N SER A 170 -20.68 0.46 8.06
CA SER A 170 -21.60 -0.68 7.95
C SER A 170 -21.58 -1.59 9.17
N TYR A 171 -20.43 -1.73 9.86
CA TYR A 171 -20.33 -2.50 11.11
C TYR A 171 -21.15 -1.88 12.26
N TYR A 172 -21.34 -0.55 12.26
CA TYR A 172 -21.98 0.19 13.35
C TYR A 172 -23.42 0.60 13.06
N ASP A 173 -23.81 0.71 11.78
CA ASP A 173 -25.19 1.01 11.36
C ASP A 173 -26.20 0.03 11.99
N HIS A 174 -25.85 -1.25 12.07
CA HIS A 174 -26.72 -2.29 12.64
C HIS A 174 -26.74 -2.35 14.19
N ARG A 175 -25.81 -1.67 14.87
CA ARG A 175 -25.68 -1.75 16.34
C ARG A 175 -26.33 -0.57 17.09
N GLY A 176 -26.85 0.42 16.37
CA GLY A 176 -27.58 1.56 16.95
C GLY A 176 -26.70 2.61 17.62
N PHE A 177 -25.38 2.59 17.40
CA PHE A 177 -24.47 3.63 17.88
C PHE A 177 -24.51 4.83 16.93
N PRO A 178 -24.70 6.07 17.42
CA PRO A 178 -24.70 7.24 16.55
C PRO A 178 -23.29 7.50 16.01
N VAL A 179 -23.15 7.40 14.68
CA VAL A 179 -21.93 7.76 13.96
C VAL A 179 -22.20 9.00 13.13
N THR A 180 -21.42 10.06 13.36
CA THR A 180 -21.51 11.28 12.54
C THR A 180 -20.38 11.29 11.52
N VAL A 181 -20.68 11.64 10.28
CA VAL A 181 -19.71 11.68 9.19
C VAL A 181 -19.57 13.13 8.72
N ARG A 182 -18.34 13.64 8.64
CA ARG A 182 -18.04 15.01 8.19
C ARG A 182 -16.85 15.02 7.25
N GLN A 183 -16.98 15.77 6.17
CA GLN A 183 -15.86 16.09 5.30
C GLN A 183 -15.11 17.31 5.84
N LEU A 184 -13.79 17.34 5.69
CA LEU A 184 -13.00 18.54 5.92
C LEU A 184 -13.35 19.61 4.88
N ASP A 185 -13.37 20.87 5.32
CA ASP A 185 -13.67 21.99 4.45
C ASP A 185 -12.62 22.12 3.34
N GLU A 186 -13.05 22.52 2.14
CA GLU A 186 -12.13 22.77 1.02
C GLU A 186 -11.24 24.00 1.33
N GLY A 187 -9.92 23.80 1.25
CA GLY A 187 -8.91 24.80 1.59
C GLY A 187 -8.24 24.56 2.95
N ASN A 188 -7.16 25.27 3.25
CA ASN A 188 -6.34 25.02 4.45
C ASN A 188 -6.97 25.58 5.76
N ASN A 189 -8.29 25.68 5.84
CA ASN A 189 -9.01 26.15 7.03
C ASN A 189 -10.11 25.18 7.46
N TYR A 190 -9.74 24.25 8.33
CA TYR A 190 -10.57 23.17 8.86
C TYR A 190 -11.34 23.57 10.15
N ARG A 191 -11.12 24.79 10.65
CA ARG A 191 -11.62 25.23 11.97
C ARG A 191 -13.14 25.21 12.05
N GLU A 192 -13.86 25.44 10.96
CA GLU A 192 -15.33 25.45 10.97
C GLU A 192 -15.89 24.06 11.23
N THR A 193 -15.47 23.06 10.45
CA THR A 193 -15.82 21.66 10.68
C THR A 193 -15.42 21.20 12.07
N LEU A 194 -14.21 21.52 12.53
CA LEU A 194 -13.74 21.17 13.87
C LEU A 194 -14.59 21.83 14.97
N ARG A 195 -14.97 23.10 14.84
CA ARG A 195 -15.87 23.77 15.79
C ARG A 195 -17.24 23.11 15.84
N ARG A 196 -17.79 22.67 14.71
CA ARG A 196 -19.07 21.94 14.67
C ARG A 196 -18.99 20.64 15.47
N ILE A 197 -17.87 19.91 15.37
CA ILE A 197 -17.64 18.68 16.15
C ILE A 197 -17.55 19.00 17.65
N LYS A 198 -16.78 20.03 18.00
CA LYS A 198 -16.68 20.50 19.40
C LYS A 198 -18.03 20.88 19.99
N ASN A 199 -18.89 21.55 19.23
CA ASN A 199 -20.22 21.98 19.69
C ASN A 199 -21.19 20.81 19.93
N VAL A 200 -21.02 19.70 19.20
CA VAL A 200 -21.76 18.45 19.44
C VAL A 200 -21.20 17.70 20.67
N ASN A 201 -20.06 18.16 21.22
CA ASN A 201 -19.35 17.56 22.34
C ASN A 201 -18.96 16.09 22.11
N GLU A 202 -18.70 15.74 20.85
CA GLU A 202 -18.14 14.42 20.51
C GLU A 202 -16.66 14.38 20.90
N LYS A 203 -16.27 13.31 21.58
CA LYS A 203 -14.92 13.11 22.13
C LYS A 203 -14.10 12.13 21.32
N ASN A 204 -14.76 11.25 20.58
CA ASN A 204 -14.11 10.19 19.83
C ASN A 204 -14.11 10.53 18.35
N ILE A 205 -12.92 10.59 17.76
CA ILE A 205 -12.73 11.05 16.38
C ILE A 205 -11.93 10.00 15.61
N VAL A 206 -12.47 9.56 14.48
CA VAL A 206 -11.74 8.81 13.45
C VAL A 206 -11.35 9.81 12.37
N LEU A 207 -10.06 9.97 12.11
CA LEU A 207 -9.52 10.92 11.15
C LEU A 207 -8.87 10.19 9.97
N ASP A 208 -9.35 10.48 8.77
CA ASP A 208 -8.77 10.08 7.49
C ASP A 208 -8.45 11.32 6.68
N CYS A 209 -7.17 11.68 6.61
CA CYS A 209 -6.69 12.75 5.77
C CYS A 209 -5.30 12.38 5.28
N ALA A 210 -4.91 12.94 4.13
CA ALA A 210 -3.59 12.72 3.59
C ALA A 210 -2.49 13.16 4.58
N ALA A 211 -1.37 12.42 4.57
CA ALA A 211 -0.25 12.61 5.48
C ALA A 211 0.34 14.04 5.45
N ASP A 212 0.26 14.73 4.30
CA ASP A 212 0.70 16.11 4.12
C ASP A 212 -0.20 17.13 4.85
N LYS A 213 -1.51 16.88 4.92
CA LYS A 213 -2.49 17.74 5.58
C LYS A 213 -2.66 17.44 7.07
N LEU A 214 -2.35 16.23 7.50
CA LEU A 214 -2.55 15.78 8.89
C LEU A 214 -1.96 16.74 9.94
N PRO A 215 -0.71 17.26 9.80
CA PRO A 215 -0.16 18.22 10.75
C PRO A 215 -0.98 19.50 10.89
N ASP A 216 -1.46 20.05 9.76
CA ASP A 216 -2.28 21.27 9.75
C ASP A 216 -3.66 21.03 10.37
N VAL A 217 -4.28 19.87 10.10
CA VAL A 217 -5.55 19.47 10.72
C VAL A 217 -5.40 19.37 12.24
N LEU A 218 -4.36 18.70 12.72
CA LEU A 218 -4.09 18.55 14.16
C LEU A 218 -3.77 19.90 14.82
N LEU A 219 -2.97 20.75 14.17
CA LEU A 219 -2.66 22.08 14.69
C LEU A 219 -3.93 22.95 14.83
N GLN A 220 -4.83 22.88 13.86
CA GLN A 220 -6.11 23.58 13.94
C GLN A 220 -7.06 22.95 14.97
N ALA A 221 -7.05 21.62 15.12
CA ALA A 221 -7.79 20.94 16.18
C ALA A 221 -7.31 21.38 17.57
N MET A 222 -6.00 21.57 17.75
CA MET A 222 -5.42 22.13 18.98
C MET A 222 -5.96 23.53 19.26
N GLN A 223 -5.95 24.41 18.25
CA GLN A 223 -6.44 25.79 18.38
C GLN A 223 -7.93 25.87 18.72
N VAL A 224 -8.73 24.92 18.23
CA VAL A 224 -10.15 24.81 18.54
C VAL A 224 -10.38 24.16 19.91
N GLY A 225 -9.37 23.50 20.48
CA GLY A 225 -9.44 22.81 21.77
C GLY A 225 -10.05 21.42 21.68
N LEU A 226 -9.73 20.69 20.61
CA LEU A 226 -10.11 19.29 20.36
C LEU A 226 -8.95 18.30 20.62
N LEU A 227 -7.80 18.75 21.13
CA LEU A 227 -6.64 17.90 21.48
C LEU A 227 -6.36 17.89 23.00
N GLY A 228 -7.40 18.08 23.81
CA GLY A 228 -7.30 17.90 25.26
C GLY A 228 -7.37 16.43 25.68
N SER A 229 -7.10 16.15 26.95
CA SER A 229 -7.08 14.80 27.55
C SER A 229 -8.37 14.00 27.43
N ASP A 230 -9.46 14.69 27.11
CA ASP A 230 -10.80 14.10 27.03
C ASP A 230 -11.14 13.65 25.60
N TYR A 231 -10.26 13.89 24.63
CA TYR A 231 -10.48 13.54 23.23
C TYR A 231 -9.62 12.35 22.83
N ASN A 232 -10.20 11.44 22.06
CA ASN A 232 -9.51 10.27 21.53
C ASN A 232 -9.51 10.32 20.00
N TYR A 233 -8.33 10.09 19.40
CA TYR A 233 -8.18 10.03 17.94
C TYR A 233 -7.78 8.64 17.48
N ILE A 234 -8.39 8.18 16.39
CA ILE A 234 -7.89 7.09 15.55
C ILE A 234 -7.54 7.69 14.20
N ILE A 235 -6.24 7.73 13.87
CA ILE A 235 -5.75 8.20 12.57
C ILE A 235 -5.61 6.99 11.65
N THR A 236 -6.22 7.07 10.47
CA THR A 236 -6.36 5.91 9.57
C THR A 236 -5.46 5.94 8.34
N ASP A 237 -4.67 7.01 8.17
CA ASP A 237 -3.65 7.04 7.11
C ASP A 237 -2.49 6.08 7.45
N MET A 238 -2.13 5.23 6.50
CA MET A 238 -1.09 4.21 6.63
C MET A 238 0.24 4.65 6.03
N GLU A 239 0.30 5.77 5.31
CA GLU A 239 1.55 6.38 4.83
C GLU A 239 2.23 7.23 5.90
N PHE A 240 1.51 7.55 6.98
CA PHE A 240 2.08 8.25 8.12
C PHE A 240 3.01 7.30 8.89
N GLU A 241 4.25 7.71 9.10
CA GLU A 241 5.33 6.96 9.78
C GLU A 241 4.98 6.55 11.23
N TRP A 242 3.87 7.08 11.79
CA TRP A 242 3.29 6.72 13.08
C TRP A 242 1.89 6.11 12.99
N SER A 243 1.58 5.41 11.90
CA SER A 243 0.29 4.77 11.64
C SER A 243 -0.21 3.99 12.86
N ILE A 244 -1.29 4.51 13.47
CA ILE A 244 -1.89 4.19 14.77
C ILE A 244 -1.22 4.89 15.98
N GLN A 245 -1.30 6.22 16.02
CA GLN A 245 -1.27 6.94 17.30
C GLN A 245 -2.70 7.06 17.85
N VAL A 246 -2.93 6.45 19.01
CA VAL A 246 -4.00 6.87 19.89
C VAL A 246 -3.46 8.09 20.64
N ILE A 247 -3.81 9.28 20.18
CA ILE A 247 -3.56 10.49 20.97
C ILE A 247 -4.61 10.48 22.09
N ARG A 248 -4.14 10.36 23.33
CA ARG A 248 -4.90 10.54 24.58
C ARG A 248 -4.48 11.84 25.24
#